data_AF-A0A528CH67-F1
#
_entry.id   AF-A0A528CH67-F1
#
_cell.length_a   1.000
_cell.length_b   1.000
_cell.length_c   1.000
_cell.angle_alpha   90.00
_cell.angle_beta   90.00
_cell.angle_gamma   90.00
#
_symmetry.space_group_name_H-M   'P 1'
#
loop_
_entity.id
_entity.type
_entity.pdbx_description
1 polymer ?
#
loop_
_entity_poly.entity_id
_entity_poly.type
_entity_poly.pdbx_seq_one_letter_code
_entity_poly.pdbx_strand_id
1 'polypeptide(L)' 'VSPDDEIWHLGDFAKGSAEFVSSLLSSLHGQKHLIIGNNDGAATIEAAGWASTQHYKELTIDGRLLILCHYPFRTW' A
#
# COMPACT_ATOMS: atom_id res chain seq x y z
N VAL A 1 15.64 -3.38 1.27
CA VAL A 1 14.81 -2.61 0.33
C VAL A 1 15.68 -1.56 -0.30
N SER A 2 15.96 -1.74 -1.59
CA SER A 2 16.67 -0.79 -2.44
C SER A 2 15.78 0.43 -2.74
N PRO A 3 16.36 1.61 -3.01
CA PRO A 3 15.61 2.75 -3.53
C PRO A 3 14.79 2.48 -4.80
N ASP A 4 15.21 1.48 -5.59
CA ASP A 4 14.57 1.12 -6.87
C ASP A 4 13.52 0.01 -6.74
N ASP A 5 13.28 -0.52 -5.54
CA ASP A 5 12.27 -1.58 -5.33
C ASP A 5 10.84 -1.01 -5.42
N GLU A 6 9.89 -1.84 -5.89
CA GLU A 6 8.46 -1.60 -5.71
C GLU A 6 7.97 -2.23 -4.39
N ILE A 7 7.18 -1.48 -3.62
CA ILE A 7 6.63 -1.90 -2.34
C ILE A 7 5.11 -1.86 -2.41
N TRP A 8 4.47 -2.99 -2.13
CA TRP A 8 3.01 -3.10 -2.07
C TRP A 8 2.56 -3.30 -0.62
N HIS A 9 1.93 -2.28 -0.02
CA HIS A 9 1.40 -2.35 1.34
C HIS A 9 -0.04 -2.85 1.34
N LEU A 10 -0.36 -3.89 2.10
CA LEU A 10 -1.68 -4.53 2.11
C LEU A 10 -2.63 -3.94 3.15
N GLY A 11 -2.70 -2.62 3.18
CA GLY A 11 -3.62 -1.84 4.02
C GLY A 11 -3.12 -1.60 5.42
N ASP A 12 -3.83 -0.73 6.14
CA ASP A 12 -3.56 -0.33 7.52
C ASP A 12 -2.13 0.21 7.72
N PHE A 13 -1.72 1.12 6.84
CA PHE A 13 -0.37 1.66 6.84
C PHE A 13 -0.08 2.53 8.07
N ALA A 14 -0.96 3.50 8.34
CA ALA A 14 -0.77 4.44 9.43
C ALA A 14 -2.08 5.09 9.86
N LYS A 15 -2.11 5.52 11.12
CA LYS A 15 -3.17 6.35 11.70
C LYS A 15 -2.53 7.55 12.38
N GLY A 16 -2.94 8.76 12.00
CA GLY A 16 -2.36 9.99 12.51
C GLY A 16 -2.71 11.19 11.63
N SER A 17 -2.03 12.32 11.86
CA SER A 17 -2.15 13.49 10.99
C SER A 17 -1.53 13.23 9.62
N ALA A 18 -1.91 14.04 8.62
CA ALA A 18 -1.35 13.94 7.28
C ALA A 18 0.18 14.15 7.27
N GLU A 19 0.69 15.02 8.14
CA GLU A 19 2.13 15.29 8.29
C GLU A 19 2.87 14.05 8.82
N PHE A 20 2.30 13.37 9.83
CA PHE A 20 2.89 12.13 10.36
C PHE A 20 2.93 11.03 9.29
N VAL A 21 1.81 10.82 8.60
CA VAL A 21 1.72 9.84 7.50
C VAL A 21 2.74 10.16 6.41
N SER A 22 2.80 11.41 5.96
CA SER A 22 3.72 11.85 4.91
C SER A 22 5.18 11.68 5.34
N SER A 23 5.53 12.06 6.57
CA SER A 23 6.87 11.85 7.14
C SER A 23 7.24 10.38 7.15
N LEU A 24 6.34 9.51 7.64
CA LEU A 24 6.57 8.06 7.67
C LEU A 24 6.76 7.50 6.25
N LEU A 25 5.85 7.82 5.34
CA LEU A 25 5.89 7.34 3.95
C LEU A 25 7.13 7.81 3.20
N SER A 26 7.58 9.05 3.45
CA SER A 26 8.80 9.61 2.84
C SER A 26 10.08 8.97 3.36
N SER A 27 10.08 8.45 4.59
CA SER A 27 11.26 7.82 5.20
C SER A 27 11.58 6.42 4.64
N LEU A 28 10.62 5.80 3.96
CA LEU A 28 10.78 4.48 3.36
C LEU A 28 11.46 4.60 1.99
N HIS A 29 12.31 3.63 1.63
CA HIS A 29 12.85 3.50 0.27
C HIS A 29 11.80 2.97 -0.71
N GLY A 30 12.08 3.00 -2.02
CA GLY A 30 11.25 2.38 -3.06
C GLY A 30 10.06 3.20 -3.51
N GLN A 31 9.43 2.75 -4.60
CA GLN A 31 8.11 3.22 -5.05
C GLN A 31 7.03 2.46 -4.31
N LYS A 32 6.13 3.16 -3.62
CA LYS A 32 5.15 2.52 -2.74
C LYS A 32 3.75 2.56 -3.34
N HIS A 33 3.05 1.45 -3.24
CA HIS A 33 1.65 1.30 -3.63
C HIS A 33 0.85 0.86 -2.41
N LEU A 34 -0.35 1.42 -2.24
CA LEU A 34 -1.27 1.06 -1.17
C LEU A 34 -2.43 0.22 -1.72
N ILE A 35 -2.63 -0.95 -1.14
CA ILE A 35 -3.91 -1.63 -1.16
C ILE A 35 -4.70 -1.18 0.05
N ILE A 36 -5.81 -0.45 -0.13
CA ILE A 36 -6.50 0.25 0.95
C ILE A 36 -7.10 -0.75 1.94
N GLY A 37 -6.70 -0.62 3.21
CA GLY A 37 -7.23 -1.35 4.35
C GLY A 37 -8.38 -0.62 5.06
N ASN A 38 -8.97 -1.29 6.06
CA ASN A 38 -10.15 -0.76 6.73
C ASN A 38 -9.83 0.37 7.72
N ASN A 39 -8.57 0.48 8.17
CA ASN A 39 -8.11 1.54 9.06
C ASN A 39 -7.39 2.68 8.33
N ASP A 40 -7.23 2.59 7.01
CA ASP A 40 -6.66 3.66 6.21
C ASP A 40 -7.67 4.79 6.01
N GLY A 41 -7.50 5.87 6.77
CA GLY A 41 -8.28 7.09 6.61
C GLY A 41 -7.79 7.97 5.46
N ALA A 42 -8.50 9.06 5.18
CA ALA A 42 -8.18 10.00 4.09
C ALA A 42 -6.73 10.50 4.13
N ALA A 43 -6.20 10.83 5.31
CA ALA A 43 -4.81 11.25 5.48
C ALA A 43 -3.79 10.21 4.97
N THR A 44 -4.12 8.92 5.07
CA THR A 44 -3.30 7.81 4.58
C THR A 44 -3.49 7.58 3.10
N ILE A 45 -4.75 7.54 2.63
CA ILE A 45 -5.09 7.26 1.23
C ILE A 45 -4.59 8.38 0.30
N GLU A 46 -4.74 9.64 0.72
CA GLU A 46 -4.44 10.81 -0.11
C GLU A 46 -2.97 11.27 -0.02
N ALA A 47 -2.13 10.54 0.71
CA ALA A 47 -0.73 10.91 0.88
C ALA A 47 0.03 10.87 -0.46
N ALA A 48 0.59 12.01 -0.87
CA ALA A 48 1.25 12.18 -2.17
C ALA A 48 2.49 11.29 -2.41
N GLY A 49 2.98 10.59 -1.38
CA GLY A 49 4.11 9.66 -1.49
C GLY A 49 3.74 8.29 -2.09
N TRP A 50 2.45 8.00 -2.28
CA TRP A 50 2.00 6.78 -2.96
C TRP A 50 2.12 6.94 -4.47
N ALA A 51 2.72 5.95 -5.13
CA ALA A 51 2.68 5.81 -6.58
C ALA A 51 1.29 5.37 -7.06
N SER A 52 0.57 4.57 -6.28
CA SER A 52 -0.85 4.30 -6.51
C SER A 52 -1.58 3.85 -5.23
N THR A 53 -2.89 4.05 -5.20
CA THR A 53 -3.79 3.58 -4.14
C THR A 53 -5.02 2.91 -4.75
N GLN A 54 -5.34 1.69 -4.34
CA GLN A 54 -6.48 0.93 -4.87
C GLN A 54 -6.95 -0.12 -3.86
N HIS A 55 -8.12 -0.74 -4.06
CA HIS A 55 -8.58 -1.83 -3.18
C HIS A 55 -8.10 -3.23 -3.60
N TYR A 56 -7.65 -3.37 -4.85
CA TYR A 56 -7.34 -4.65 -5.46
C TYR A 56 -6.26 -4.49 -6.53
N LYS A 57 -5.36 -5.46 -6.61
CA LYS A 57 -4.39 -5.57 -7.71
C LYS A 57 -4.06 -7.02 -7.99
N GLU A 58 -3.94 -7.35 -9.27
CA GLU A 58 -3.29 -8.58 -9.73
C GLU A 58 -1.92 -8.24 -10.28
N LEU A 59 -0.92 -9.07 -9.93
CA LEU A 59 0.44 -8.96 -10.44
C LEU A 59 0.89 -10.35 -10.90
N THR A 60 1.58 -10.41 -12.03
CA THR A 60 2.27 -11.64 -12.44
C THR A 60 3.76 -11.42 -12.29
N ILE A 61 4.38 -12.14 -11.36
CA ILE A 61 5.83 -12.07 -11.08
C ILE A 61 6.40 -13.47 -11.26
N ASP A 62 7.41 -13.61 -12.12
CA ASP A 62 8.06 -14.89 -12.43
C ASP A 62 7.07 -16.02 -12.76
N GLY A 63 6.04 -15.68 -13.56
CA GLY A 63 4.98 -16.60 -13.97
C GLY A 63 3.96 -16.96 -12.88
N ARG A 64 4.03 -16.31 -11.71
CA ARG A 64 3.08 -16.52 -10.60
C ARG A 64 2.12 -15.36 -10.49
N LEU A 65 0.83 -15.68 -10.48
CA LEU A 65 -0.23 -14.72 -10.20
C LEU A 65 -0.31 -14.45 -8.71
N LEU A 66 -0.13 -13.20 -8.33
CA LEU A 66 -0.33 -12.66 -6.99
C LEU A 66 -1.60 -11.82 -7.00
N ILE A 67 -2.49 -12.11 -6.06
CA ILE A 67 -3.69 -11.33 -5.83
C ILE A 67 -3.50 -10.53 -4.55
N LEU A 68 -3.61 -9.22 -4.66
CA LEU A 68 -3.39 -8.28 -3.58
C LEU A 68 -4.72 -7.65 -3.21
N CYS A 69 -5.15 -7.92 -1.99
CA CYS A 69 -6.34 -7.35 -1.36
C CYS A 69 -6.10 -7.32 0.15
N HIS A 70 -6.69 -6.35 0.83
CA HIS A 70 -6.55 -6.25 2.29
C HIS A 70 -7.26 -7.41 3.02
N TYR A 71 -8.41 -7.83 2.50
CA TYR A 71 -9.18 -8.93 3.09
C TYR A 71 -8.83 -10.27 2.45
N PRO A 72 -8.66 -11.35 3.22
CA PRO A 72 -8.44 -12.67 2.65
C PRO A 72 -9.67 -13.18 1.91
N PHE A 73 -9.48 -13.83 0.76
CA PHE A 73 -10.57 -14.54 0.08
C PHE A 73 -10.97 -15.78 0.87
N ARG A 74 -12.27 -15.92 1.13
CA ARG A 74 -12.86 -17.07 1.81
C ARG A 74 -14.07 -17.54 1.04
N THR A 75 -14.25 -18.86 0.96
CA THR A 75 -15.47 -19.51 0.49
C THR A 75 -16.15 -20.19 1.67
N TRP A 76 -17.48 -20.15 1.71
CA TRP A 76 -18.33 -20.79 2.73
C TRP A 76 -19.06 -21.99 2.14
#